data_AF-A0A8X7QVV2-F1
#
_entry.id   AF-A0A8X7QVV2-F1
#
_cell.length_a   1.000
_cell.length_b   1.000
_cell.length_c   1.000
_cell.angle_alpha   90.00
_cell.angle_beta   90.00
_cell.angle_gamma   90.00
#
_symmetry.space_group_name_H-M   'P 1'
#
loop_
_entity.id
_entity.type
_entity.pdbx_description
1 polymer ?
#
loop_
_entity_poly.entity_id
_entity_poly.type
_entity_poly.pdbx_seq_one_letter_code
_entity_poly.pdbx_strand_id
1 'polypeptide(L)'
;MEPSFLSLKPKKQVKNEIENRIRVECPNGTVPILKNTKQYVGNAQYWAERHFNPLTDESHGKHMAGVREQGQGPYHGVAAWMTVHDLNVSRDQASYANIYAGSVLNNKTNFIQTGWMVNPSLFGDGQTWRYGFWKGADGAGCYNTICPGFIQVSKTDLLSGPIPHPRKGDRAVFPSIVQDEVSGHWWTAHVRNFKKDIAIGYWPKELFDIIGHSVNMVGVTGAVQASPSGISPPMGNGHLPTKNEDESARVRHLVIVNSKFKGKELDISNLDKLLDSNKCYGLRDGKKRFFLVESNLFTYGGPGGKSC
;
A
#
# COMPACT_ATOMS: atom_id res chain seq x y z
N MET A 1 -10.06 13.22 -16.25
CA MET A 1 -11.08 12.18 -16.03
C MET A 1 -11.21 12.01 -14.53
N GLU A 2 -12.41 12.11 -13.98
CA GLU A 2 -12.67 11.95 -12.54
C GLU A 2 -13.31 10.57 -12.34
N PRO A 3 -12.78 9.70 -11.47
CA PRO A 3 -13.30 8.35 -11.33
C PRO A 3 -14.65 8.28 -10.62
N SER A 4 -15.45 7.26 -10.96
CA SER A 4 -16.84 7.12 -10.50
C SER A 4 -16.95 6.93 -8.99
N PHE A 5 -15.95 6.32 -8.35
CA PHE A 5 -15.95 6.03 -6.91
C PHE A 5 -15.82 7.28 -6.01
N LEU A 6 -15.40 8.44 -6.54
CA LEU A 6 -15.28 9.68 -5.76
C LEU A 6 -16.62 10.41 -5.50
N SER A 7 -17.74 9.82 -5.90
CA SER A 7 -19.05 10.50 -5.96
C SER A 7 -19.96 10.32 -4.74
N LEU A 8 -19.47 9.78 -3.62
CA LEU A 8 -20.19 9.74 -2.33
C LEU A 8 -20.06 11.11 -1.60
N LYS A 9 -21.15 11.91 -1.55
CA LYS A 9 -21.25 13.34 -1.11
C LYS A 9 -21.15 13.57 0.42
N PRO A 10 -21.04 14.83 0.97
CA PRO A 10 -21.19 16.16 0.35
C PRO A 10 -20.01 17.16 0.52
N LYS A 11 -20.05 18.22 -0.31
CA LYS A 11 -19.11 19.37 -0.30
C LYS A 11 -19.21 20.17 1.00
N LYS A 12 -18.07 20.36 1.68
CA LYS A 12 -17.80 21.53 2.51
C LYS A 12 -16.51 22.20 2.03
N GLN A 13 -16.61 23.47 1.64
CA GLN A 13 -15.46 24.35 1.45
C GLN A 13 -15.00 24.84 2.83
N VAL A 14 -13.74 24.58 3.19
CA VAL A 14 -13.04 25.35 4.21
C VAL A 14 -11.59 25.55 3.78
N LYS A 15 -11.10 26.77 4.07
CA LYS A 15 -9.87 27.43 3.66
C LYS A 15 -8.59 26.56 3.72
N ASN A 16 -7.74 26.78 2.72
CA ASN A 16 -6.43 26.17 2.56
C ASN A 16 -5.47 26.60 3.68
N GLU A 17 -4.91 25.63 4.40
CA GLU A 17 -3.55 25.76 4.95
C GLU A 17 -2.57 25.39 3.84
N ILE A 18 -1.62 26.27 3.58
CA ILE A 18 -0.54 26.05 2.63
C ILE A 18 0.46 25.11 3.31
N GLU A 19 0.27 23.82 3.13
CA GLU A 19 1.40 22.88 3.16
C GLU A 19 2.19 23.09 1.86
N ASN A 20 3.50 23.29 1.97
CA ASN A 20 4.41 23.30 0.82
C ASN A 20 4.40 21.90 0.15
N ARG A 21 3.37 21.63 -0.64
CA ARG A 21 3.29 20.45 -1.50
C ARG A 21 3.96 20.78 -2.82
N ILE A 22 4.83 19.90 -3.29
CA ILE A 22 5.38 19.97 -4.64
C ILE A 22 4.19 19.94 -5.60
N ARG A 23 3.95 21.06 -6.29
CA ARG A 23 2.91 21.15 -7.32
C ARG A 23 3.57 20.90 -8.67
N VAL A 24 3.20 19.81 -9.33
CA VAL A 24 3.69 19.52 -10.67
C VAL A 24 2.81 20.24 -11.69
N GLU A 25 3.41 21.15 -12.44
CA GLU A 25 2.70 21.90 -13.48
C GLU A 25 2.66 21.10 -14.78
N CYS A 26 1.47 21.03 -15.37
CA CYS A 26 1.21 20.38 -16.66
C CYS A 26 0.12 21.19 -17.39
N PRO A 27 0.23 21.35 -18.73
CA PRO A 27 -0.84 21.90 -19.56
C PRO A 27 -2.21 21.25 -19.33
N ASN A 28 -3.28 21.93 -19.72
CA ASN A 28 -4.62 21.34 -19.64
C ASN A 28 -4.73 20.14 -20.59
N GLY A 29 -5.33 19.05 -20.11
CA GLY A 29 -5.46 17.81 -20.86
C GLY A 29 -4.22 16.90 -20.83
N THR A 30 -3.14 17.28 -20.12
CA THR A 30 -1.96 16.43 -19.97
C THR A 30 -1.75 15.97 -18.53
N VAL A 31 -0.95 14.92 -18.39
CA VAL A 31 -0.60 14.28 -17.11
C VAL A 31 0.91 14.37 -16.86
N PRO A 32 1.35 14.50 -15.60
CA PRO A 32 2.77 14.38 -15.25
C PRO A 32 3.36 13.04 -15.69
N ILE A 33 4.52 13.08 -16.35
CA ILE A 33 5.30 11.89 -16.70
C ILE A 33 6.71 12.08 -16.15
N LEU A 34 7.12 11.21 -15.24
CA LEU A 34 8.49 11.19 -14.74
C LEU A 34 9.40 10.56 -15.82
N LYS A 35 10.41 11.31 -16.26
CA LYS A 35 11.43 10.80 -17.19
C LYS A 35 12.60 10.21 -16.39
N ASN A 36 12.89 8.94 -16.64
CA ASN A 36 14.03 8.23 -16.05
C ASN A 36 14.99 7.74 -17.12
N THR A 37 16.24 7.49 -16.72
CA THR A 37 17.22 6.86 -17.62
C THR A 37 16.83 5.41 -17.89
N LYS A 38 17.16 4.90 -19.08
CA LYS A 38 16.91 3.49 -19.45
C LYS A 38 17.52 2.51 -18.44
N GLN A 39 18.71 2.84 -17.92
CA GLN A 39 19.39 2.03 -16.91
C GLN A 39 18.60 1.98 -15.59
N TYR A 40 18.09 3.11 -15.11
CA TYR A 40 17.30 3.14 -13.88
C TYR A 40 15.97 2.40 -14.04
N VAL A 41 15.32 2.54 -15.20
CA VAL A 41 14.12 1.78 -15.57
C VAL A 41 14.40 0.28 -15.57
N GLY A 42 15.46 -0.17 -16.25
CA GLY A 42 15.83 -1.59 -16.30
C GLY A 42 16.15 -2.16 -14.92
N ASN A 43 16.85 -1.39 -14.08
CA ASN A 43 17.09 -1.79 -12.70
C ASN A 43 15.77 -1.96 -11.93
N ALA A 44 14.86 -0.98 -11.98
CA ALA A 44 13.59 -1.06 -11.25
C ALA A 44 12.72 -2.24 -11.70
N GLN A 45 12.71 -2.57 -12.99
CA GLN A 45 12.02 -3.75 -13.53
C GLN A 45 12.66 -5.05 -13.02
N TYR A 46 13.99 -5.15 -13.05
CA TYR A 46 14.72 -6.28 -12.47
C TYR A 46 14.44 -6.43 -10.96
N TRP A 47 14.37 -5.33 -10.22
CA TRP A 47 13.99 -5.33 -8.81
C TRP A 47 12.55 -5.80 -8.61
N ALA A 48 11.61 -5.33 -9.44
CA ALA A 48 10.21 -5.76 -9.42
C ALA A 48 10.06 -7.28 -9.63
N GLU A 49 10.81 -7.87 -10.55
CA GLU A 49 10.77 -9.31 -10.82
C GLU A 49 11.28 -10.14 -9.65
N ARG A 50 12.42 -9.76 -9.05
CA ARG A 50 13.06 -10.55 -7.99
C ARG A 50 12.47 -10.33 -6.60
N HIS A 51 11.97 -9.13 -6.35
CA HIS A 51 11.61 -8.70 -4.99
C HIS A 51 10.12 -8.58 -4.75
N PHE A 52 9.29 -8.92 -5.75
CA PHE A 52 7.87 -9.14 -5.53
C PHE A 52 7.65 -10.26 -4.50
N ASN A 53 6.92 -9.97 -3.42
CA ASN A 53 6.37 -10.99 -2.53
C ASN A 53 4.91 -11.25 -2.92
N PRO A 54 4.54 -12.42 -3.46
CA PRO A 54 3.14 -12.77 -3.71
C PRO A 54 2.30 -12.93 -2.43
N LEU A 55 2.90 -12.69 -1.25
CA LEU A 55 2.29 -12.91 0.06
C LEU A 55 1.98 -14.40 0.29
N THR A 56 2.94 -15.24 -0.07
CA THR A 56 2.99 -16.66 0.28
C THR A 56 4.11 -16.89 1.29
N ASP A 57 3.90 -17.80 2.24
CA ASP A 57 4.82 -18.08 3.35
C ASP A 57 6.20 -18.61 2.89
N GLU A 58 6.37 -18.97 1.61
CA GLU A 58 7.55 -19.65 1.08
C GLU A 58 8.61 -18.70 0.45
N SER A 59 8.43 -17.38 0.55
CA SER A 59 9.39 -16.42 -0.02
C SER A 59 10.61 -16.22 0.88
N HIS A 60 11.68 -17.01 0.67
CA HIS A 60 12.95 -16.84 1.40
C HIS A 60 13.43 -15.38 1.44
N GLY A 61 13.76 -14.90 2.64
CA GLY A 61 14.25 -13.54 2.87
C GLY A 61 13.18 -12.45 2.77
N LYS A 62 11.90 -12.81 2.73
CA LYS A 62 10.77 -11.87 2.82
C LYS A 62 9.86 -12.33 3.95
N HIS A 63 9.43 -11.39 4.78
CA HIS A 63 8.55 -11.69 5.90
C HIS A 63 7.36 -10.75 5.93
N MET A 64 6.23 -11.22 6.45
CA MET A 64 4.98 -10.45 6.50
C MET A 64 4.24 -10.64 7.82
N ALA A 65 3.54 -9.59 8.23
CA ALA A 65 2.59 -9.59 9.33
C ALA A 65 1.37 -8.77 8.93
N GLY A 66 0.20 -9.40 8.84
CA GLY A 66 -1.02 -8.71 8.45
C GLY A 66 -2.21 -9.63 8.25
N VAL A 67 -3.14 -9.20 7.41
CA VAL A 67 -4.40 -9.92 7.18
C VAL A 67 -4.80 -9.88 5.71
N ARG A 68 -5.52 -10.91 5.27
CA ARG A 68 -6.13 -10.96 3.94
C ARG A 68 -7.56 -11.48 3.99
N GLU A 69 -8.28 -11.14 2.95
CA GLU A 69 -9.55 -11.75 2.60
C GLU A 69 -9.37 -12.42 1.23
N GLN A 70 -9.64 -13.72 1.17
CA GLN A 70 -9.44 -14.54 -0.01
C GLN A 70 -10.57 -15.57 -0.14
N GLY A 71 -11.09 -15.74 -1.36
CA GLY A 71 -12.04 -16.82 -1.66
C GLY A 71 -13.53 -16.47 -1.49
N GLN A 72 -13.91 -15.39 -0.79
CA GLN A 72 -15.29 -14.88 -0.76
C GLN A 72 -15.58 -13.80 -1.83
N GLY A 73 -14.64 -13.61 -2.78
CA GLY A 73 -14.73 -12.62 -3.85
C GLY A 73 -15.86 -12.90 -4.85
N PRO A 74 -16.01 -12.06 -5.90
CA PRO A 74 -15.03 -11.08 -6.37
C PRO A 74 -15.00 -9.77 -5.58
N TYR A 75 -13.82 -9.16 -5.49
CA TYR A 75 -13.59 -7.84 -4.91
C TYR A 75 -13.20 -6.81 -5.99
N HIS A 76 -13.57 -5.56 -5.76
CA HIS A 76 -13.26 -4.43 -6.64
C HIS A 76 -12.42 -3.35 -5.94
N GLY A 77 -11.89 -3.64 -4.75
CA GLY A 77 -11.03 -2.69 -4.08
C GLY A 77 -10.85 -2.93 -2.59
N VAL A 78 -9.92 -2.15 -2.04
CA VAL A 78 -9.53 -2.16 -0.64
C VAL A 78 -9.03 -0.77 -0.23
N ALA A 79 -9.27 -0.39 1.02
CA ALA A 79 -8.67 0.78 1.64
C ALA A 79 -8.35 0.44 3.10
N ALA A 80 -7.25 0.97 3.62
CA ALA A 80 -6.92 0.82 5.04
C ALA A 80 -6.13 2.02 5.54
N TRP A 81 -6.38 2.42 6.78
CA TRP A 81 -5.57 3.41 7.48
C TRP A 81 -4.42 2.71 8.18
N MET A 82 -3.21 3.24 8.09
CA MET A 82 -2.03 2.67 8.74
C MET A 82 -1.07 3.76 9.24
N THR A 83 -0.47 3.52 10.41
CA THR A 83 0.61 4.37 10.93
C THR A 83 1.86 4.27 10.08
N VAL A 84 2.61 5.36 10.00
CA VAL A 84 3.87 5.50 9.28
C VAL A 84 4.98 5.74 10.28
N HIS A 85 6.10 5.06 10.11
CA HIS A 85 7.25 5.15 11.00
C HIS A 85 8.53 5.36 10.19
N ASP A 86 9.51 6.04 10.77
CA ASP A 86 10.86 6.08 10.23
C ASP A 86 11.64 4.90 10.81
N LEU A 87 12.39 4.21 9.95
CA LEU A 87 13.14 3.01 10.32
C LEU A 87 14.55 3.11 9.79
N ASN A 88 15.52 2.63 10.58
CA ASN A 88 16.89 2.50 10.09
C ASN A 88 17.03 1.19 9.30
N VAL A 89 16.93 1.29 7.97
CA VAL A 89 16.99 0.17 7.04
C VAL A 89 18.24 0.29 6.18
N SER A 90 18.98 -0.80 6.01
CA SER A 90 20.19 -0.82 5.17
C SER A 90 19.85 -0.72 3.69
N ARG A 91 20.83 -0.35 2.86
CA ARG A 91 20.61 -0.19 1.40
C ARG A 91 20.09 -1.45 0.72
N ASP A 92 20.48 -2.62 1.19
CA ASP A 92 20.11 -3.93 0.63
C ASP A 92 18.86 -4.55 1.28
N GLN A 93 18.15 -3.78 2.10
CA GLN A 93 16.94 -4.17 2.80
C GLN A 93 15.76 -3.27 2.41
N ALA A 94 14.54 -3.71 2.74
CA ALA A 94 13.36 -2.88 2.63
C ALA A 94 12.37 -3.18 3.77
N SER A 95 11.62 -2.17 4.21
CA SER A 95 10.52 -2.32 5.15
C SER A 95 9.34 -1.48 4.69
N TYR A 96 8.14 -2.05 4.70
CA TYR A 96 6.97 -1.40 4.12
C TYR A 96 5.67 -1.86 4.78
N ALA A 97 4.64 -1.04 4.64
CA ALA A 97 3.27 -1.42 4.94
C ALA A 97 2.37 -1.00 3.79
N ASN A 98 1.46 -1.88 3.40
CA ASN A 98 0.69 -1.69 2.19
C ASN A 98 -0.67 -2.36 2.26
N ILE A 99 -1.62 -1.76 1.56
CA ILE A 99 -2.79 -2.48 1.06
C ILE A 99 -2.43 -3.18 -0.25
N TYR A 100 -3.21 -4.19 -0.62
CA TYR A 100 -3.05 -4.86 -1.89
C TYR A 100 -4.33 -5.46 -2.44
N ALA A 101 -4.37 -5.59 -3.75
CA ALA A 101 -5.42 -6.23 -4.52
C ALA A 101 -4.77 -7.09 -5.61
N GLY A 102 -5.16 -8.36 -5.73
CA GLY A 102 -4.56 -9.25 -6.71
C GLY A 102 -5.27 -10.57 -6.88
N SER A 103 -4.85 -11.31 -7.91
CA SER A 103 -5.32 -12.66 -8.20
C SER A 103 -4.17 -13.55 -8.67
N VAL A 104 -4.21 -14.80 -8.23
CA VAL A 104 -3.36 -15.88 -8.75
C VAL A 104 -4.27 -16.89 -9.46
N LEU A 105 -4.05 -17.12 -10.75
CA LEU A 105 -4.84 -18.03 -11.57
C LEU A 105 -3.93 -18.70 -12.62
N ASN A 106 -3.98 -20.03 -12.74
CA ASN A 106 -3.22 -20.79 -13.74
C ASN A 106 -1.72 -20.43 -13.77
N ASN A 107 -1.07 -20.37 -12.60
CA ASN A 107 0.33 -19.94 -12.41
C ASN A 107 0.66 -18.50 -12.84
N LYS A 108 -0.34 -17.70 -13.24
CA LYS A 108 -0.18 -16.27 -13.49
C LYS A 108 -0.56 -15.48 -12.24
N THR A 109 0.15 -14.38 -12.00
CA THR A 109 -0.11 -13.49 -10.87
C THR A 109 -0.26 -12.07 -11.37
N ASN A 110 -1.38 -11.44 -11.06
CA ASN A 110 -1.54 -9.99 -11.20
C ASN A 110 -1.79 -9.37 -9.83
N PHE A 111 -1.18 -8.23 -9.58
CA PHE A 111 -1.08 -7.68 -8.24
C PHE A 111 -0.87 -6.17 -8.26
N ILE A 112 -1.50 -5.47 -7.33
CA ILE A 112 -1.31 -4.04 -7.10
C ILE A 112 -1.07 -3.83 -5.60
N GLN A 113 -0.08 -3.01 -5.25
CA GLN A 113 0.22 -2.60 -3.88
C GLN A 113 0.39 -1.09 -3.80
N THR A 114 -0.04 -0.52 -2.69
CA THR A 114 0.34 0.85 -2.34
C THR A 114 0.29 1.05 -0.83
N GLY A 115 1.09 1.99 -0.34
CA GLY A 115 1.23 2.29 1.07
C GLY A 115 2.47 3.12 1.30
N TRP A 116 3.25 2.76 2.31
CA TRP A 116 4.54 3.40 2.59
C TRP A 116 5.68 2.39 2.63
N MET A 117 6.88 2.85 2.28
CA MET A 117 8.10 2.04 2.20
C MET A 117 9.33 2.86 2.63
N VAL A 118 10.25 2.19 3.32
CA VAL A 118 11.65 2.61 3.49
C VAL A 118 12.50 1.64 2.66
N ASN A 119 13.12 2.17 1.60
CA ASN A 119 14.00 1.40 0.72
C ASN A 119 15.09 2.32 0.14
N PRO A 120 16.27 2.37 0.77
CA PRO A 120 17.32 3.29 0.35
C PRO A 120 17.90 3.00 -1.04
N SER A 121 17.84 1.75 -1.52
CA SER A 121 18.25 1.44 -2.90
C SER A 121 17.27 1.96 -3.94
N LEU A 122 15.97 1.98 -3.62
CA LEU A 122 14.93 2.46 -4.54
C LEU A 122 14.88 3.99 -4.58
N PHE A 123 14.90 4.64 -3.41
CA PHE A 123 14.67 6.08 -3.29
C PHE A 123 15.96 6.91 -3.19
N GLY A 124 17.10 6.28 -2.89
CA GLY A 124 18.38 6.98 -2.70
C GLY A 124 18.59 7.61 -1.33
N ASP A 125 17.61 7.50 -0.42
CA ASP A 125 17.68 8.00 0.96
C ASP A 125 17.00 7.05 1.96
N GLY A 126 17.14 7.34 3.26
CA GLY A 126 16.52 6.55 4.33
C GLY A 126 15.15 7.07 4.79
N GLN A 127 14.52 7.97 4.04
CA GLN A 127 13.22 8.53 4.44
C GLN A 127 12.10 7.51 4.22
N THR A 128 10.94 7.74 4.86
CA THR A 128 9.73 6.96 4.57
C THR A 128 8.93 7.59 3.44
N TRP A 129 8.76 6.83 2.36
CA TRP A 129 8.12 7.27 1.12
C TRP A 129 6.76 6.62 0.93
N ARG A 130 5.83 7.33 0.28
CA ARG A 130 4.71 6.67 -0.40
C ARG A 130 5.23 5.87 -1.57
N TYR A 131 4.58 4.76 -1.86
CA TYR A 131 4.94 3.97 -3.03
C TYR A 131 3.72 3.29 -3.65
N GLY A 132 3.89 2.90 -4.90
CA GLY A 132 3.02 1.96 -5.58
C GLY A 132 3.84 0.86 -6.23
N PHE A 133 3.24 -0.31 -6.39
CA PHE A 133 3.81 -1.41 -7.14
C PHE A 133 2.71 -2.11 -7.91
N TRP A 134 3.00 -2.56 -9.13
CA TRP A 134 2.10 -3.42 -9.88
C TRP A 134 2.86 -4.57 -10.54
N LYS A 135 2.17 -5.70 -10.69
CA LYS A 135 2.57 -6.86 -11.48
C LYS A 135 1.39 -7.28 -12.34
N GLY A 136 1.63 -7.49 -13.63
CA GLY A 136 0.60 -7.69 -14.63
C GLY A 136 0.89 -8.86 -15.57
N ALA A 137 0.39 -8.74 -16.79
CA ALA A 137 0.53 -9.75 -17.84
C ALA A 137 1.99 -10.10 -18.11
N ASP A 138 2.24 -11.37 -18.44
CA ASP A 138 3.57 -11.91 -18.76
C ASP A 138 4.64 -11.69 -17.68
N GLY A 139 4.21 -11.42 -16.44
CA GLY A 139 5.09 -11.16 -15.31
C GLY A 139 5.67 -9.74 -15.25
N ALA A 140 5.28 -8.86 -16.18
CA ALA A 140 5.70 -7.46 -16.20
C ALA A 140 5.30 -6.76 -14.91
N GLY A 141 6.16 -5.86 -14.41
CA GLY A 141 5.85 -5.12 -13.19
C GLY A 141 6.77 -3.94 -12.96
N CYS A 142 6.35 -3.06 -12.05
CA CYS A 142 7.08 -1.84 -11.76
C CYS A 142 6.80 -1.28 -10.38
N TYR A 143 7.83 -0.63 -9.82
CA TYR A 143 7.67 0.29 -8.71
C TYR A 143 7.41 1.72 -9.21
N ASN A 144 6.46 2.37 -8.55
CA ASN A 144 6.11 3.78 -8.70
C ASN A 144 5.85 4.13 -10.18
N THR A 145 6.26 5.33 -10.58
CA THR A 145 6.27 5.79 -11.97
C THR A 145 7.67 5.63 -12.58
N ILE A 146 8.47 4.67 -12.11
CA ILE A 146 9.85 4.51 -12.59
C ILE A 146 9.84 4.03 -14.04
N CYS A 147 8.92 3.12 -14.36
CA CYS A 147 8.65 2.63 -15.69
C CYS A 147 7.16 2.82 -16.05
N PRO A 148 6.79 2.68 -17.34
CA PRO A 148 5.41 2.87 -17.78
C PRO A 148 4.45 1.92 -17.06
N GLY A 149 3.26 2.41 -16.71
CA GLY A 149 2.19 1.60 -16.12
C GLY A 149 1.28 2.35 -15.14
N PHE A 150 1.73 3.47 -14.57
CA PHE A 150 0.86 4.32 -13.76
C PHE A 150 0.65 5.67 -14.42
N ILE A 151 -0.60 6.11 -14.47
CA ILE A 151 -0.99 7.43 -14.96
C ILE A 151 -1.24 8.33 -13.75
N GLN A 152 -0.28 9.21 -13.45
CA GLN A 152 -0.40 10.22 -12.40
C GLN A 152 -1.42 11.29 -12.83
N VAL A 153 -2.47 11.50 -12.05
CA VAL A 153 -3.54 12.47 -12.35
C VAL A 153 -3.47 13.67 -11.41
N SER A 154 -3.24 13.43 -10.11
CA SER A 154 -3.09 14.52 -9.15
C SER A 154 -1.80 15.30 -9.41
N LYS A 155 -1.90 16.63 -9.35
CA LYS A 155 -0.76 17.54 -9.46
C LYS A 155 -0.12 17.87 -8.10
N THR A 156 -0.74 17.45 -7.00
CA THR A 156 -0.33 17.82 -5.63
C THR A 156 0.03 16.62 -4.75
N ASP A 157 -0.49 15.44 -5.08
CA ASP A 157 -0.31 14.22 -4.31
C ASP A 157 0.19 13.15 -5.27
N LEU A 158 1.47 12.83 -5.15
CA LEU A 158 2.15 11.88 -6.01
C LEU A 158 1.98 10.45 -5.48
N LEU A 159 1.93 9.46 -6.37
CA LEU A 159 2.00 8.05 -6.00
C LEU A 159 3.25 7.75 -5.17
N SER A 160 4.37 8.38 -5.53
CA SER A 160 5.63 8.26 -4.83
C SER A 160 6.20 9.62 -4.46
N GLY A 161 6.52 9.76 -3.18
CA GLY A 161 7.09 10.96 -2.60
C GLY A 161 7.30 10.78 -1.09
N PRO A 162 8.21 11.54 -0.47
CA PRO A 162 8.44 11.47 0.96
C PRO A 162 7.17 11.83 1.73
N ILE A 163 6.89 11.10 2.80
CA ILE A 163 5.74 11.41 3.67
C ILE A 163 6.20 12.47 4.68
N PRO A 164 5.61 13.66 4.74
CA PRO A 164 6.00 14.65 5.73
C PRO A 164 5.53 14.23 7.14
N HIS A 165 6.18 14.77 8.16
CA HIS A 165 5.71 14.67 9.54
C HIS A 165 4.51 15.61 9.76
N PRO A 166 3.40 15.14 10.36
CA PRO A 166 2.29 16.01 10.70
C PRO A 166 2.68 16.95 11.85
N ARG A 167 2.03 18.11 11.92
CA ARG A 167 2.22 19.04 13.05
C ARG A 167 1.63 18.50 14.37
N LYS A 168 0.58 17.68 14.28
CA LYS A 168 -0.16 17.09 15.41
C LYS A 168 -0.70 15.71 15.03
N GLY A 169 -0.78 14.81 16.00
CA GLY A 169 -1.27 13.45 15.83
C GLY A 169 -0.25 12.52 15.17
N ASP A 170 -0.64 11.27 14.98
CA ASP A 170 0.24 10.26 14.39
C ASP A 170 0.48 10.51 12.90
N ARG A 171 1.70 10.22 12.46
CA ARG A 171 2.02 10.14 11.03
C ARG A 171 1.34 8.89 10.48
N ALA A 172 0.46 9.06 9.51
CA ALA A 172 -0.34 7.97 8.96
C ALA A 172 -0.73 8.21 7.50
N VAL A 173 -1.11 7.13 6.81
CA VAL A 173 -1.67 7.17 5.46
C VAL A 173 -2.97 6.36 5.41
N PHE A 174 -3.88 6.77 4.54
CA PHE A 174 -5.12 6.04 4.25
C PHE A 174 -5.24 5.84 2.73
N PRO A 175 -4.41 4.97 2.14
CA PRO A 175 -4.51 4.65 0.72
C PRO A 175 -5.76 3.82 0.42
N SER A 176 -6.21 3.90 -0.82
CA SER A 176 -7.14 2.96 -1.43
C SER A 176 -6.61 2.42 -2.76
N ILE A 177 -7.07 1.23 -3.13
CA ILE A 177 -6.99 0.64 -4.47
C ILE A 177 -8.43 0.29 -4.84
N VAL A 178 -9.03 0.95 -5.82
CA VAL A 178 -10.43 0.72 -6.21
C VAL A 178 -10.54 0.68 -7.73
N GLN A 179 -11.21 -0.34 -8.24
CA GLN A 179 -11.52 -0.43 -9.65
C GLN A 179 -12.64 0.54 -10.01
N ASP A 180 -12.45 1.32 -11.06
CA ASP A 180 -13.48 2.18 -11.63
C ASP A 180 -14.44 1.35 -12.47
N GLU A 181 -15.74 1.40 -12.13
CA GLU A 181 -16.79 0.58 -12.75
C GLU A 181 -16.95 0.84 -14.26
N VAL A 182 -16.64 2.06 -14.72
CA VAL A 182 -16.85 2.48 -16.11
C VAL A 182 -15.66 2.13 -16.98
N SER A 183 -14.45 2.53 -16.57
CA SER A 183 -13.23 2.31 -17.35
C SER A 183 -12.61 0.92 -17.12
N GLY A 184 -12.81 0.34 -15.95
CA GLY A 184 -12.12 -0.86 -15.45
C GLY A 184 -10.71 -0.60 -14.92
N HIS A 185 -10.23 0.66 -14.98
CA HIS A 185 -8.92 1.03 -14.46
C HIS A 185 -8.86 0.92 -12.94
N TRP A 186 -7.69 0.55 -12.42
CA TRP A 186 -7.45 0.46 -10.99
C TRP A 186 -6.90 1.78 -10.48
N TRP A 187 -7.69 2.49 -9.68
CA TRP A 187 -7.30 3.78 -9.14
C TRP A 187 -6.75 3.66 -7.73
N THR A 188 -5.86 4.58 -7.40
CA THR A 188 -5.46 4.83 -6.02
C THR A 188 -5.77 6.27 -5.61
N ALA A 189 -6.22 6.41 -4.37
CA ALA A 189 -6.55 7.70 -3.77
C ALA A 189 -6.05 7.79 -2.34
N HIS A 190 -5.89 9.03 -1.87
CA HIS A 190 -5.83 9.33 -0.44
C HIS A 190 -7.25 9.53 0.07
N VAL A 191 -7.70 8.62 0.93
CA VAL A 191 -8.98 8.71 1.62
C VAL A 191 -8.89 9.79 2.71
N ARG A 192 -9.90 10.67 2.79
CA ARG A 192 -9.94 11.78 3.75
C ARG A 192 -11.28 11.81 4.48
N ASN A 193 -11.25 11.89 5.80
CA ASN A 193 -12.48 11.84 6.61
C ASN A 193 -13.42 13.03 6.36
N PHE A 194 -12.92 14.26 6.48
CA PHE A 194 -13.75 15.49 6.43
C PHE A 194 -13.58 16.31 5.14
N LYS A 195 -12.88 15.76 4.15
CA LYS A 195 -12.60 16.40 2.85
C LYS A 195 -12.84 15.37 1.76
N LYS A 196 -13.14 15.81 0.55
CA LYS A 196 -13.24 14.92 -0.62
C LYS A 196 -11.96 14.09 -0.78
N ASP A 197 -12.01 12.83 -1.14
CA ASP A 197 -10.78 12.07 -1.40
C ASP A 197 -9.95 12.69 -2.53
N ILE A 198 -8.63 12.41 -2.53
CA ILE A 198 -7.73 12.86 -3.60
C ILE A 198 -7.40 11.65 -4.47
N ALA A 199 -7.96 11.59 -5.68
CA ALA A 199 -7.49 10.62 -6.68
C ALA A 199 -6.06 10.97 -7.10
N ILE A 200 -5.13 10.07 -6.84
CA ILE A 200 -3.72 10.21 -7.18
C ILE A 200 -3.52 9.89 -8.66
N GLY A 201 -4.11 8.79 -9.11
CA GLY A 201 -3.94 8.29 -10.47
C GLY A 201 -4.41 6.84 -10.58
N TYR A 202 -4.08 6.18 -11.68
CA TYR A 202 -4.54 4.82 -11.95
C TYR A 202 -3.53 3.96 -12.71
N TRP A 203 -3.65 2.65 -12.51
CA TRP A 203 -3.08 1.62 -13.37
C TRP A 203 -4.12 1.25 -14.45
N PRO A 204 -3.79 1.40 -15.75
CA PRO A 204 -4.65 0.95 -16.83
C PRO A 204 -4.96 -0.54 -16.70
N LYS A 205 -6.15 -0.96 -17.12
CA LYS A 205 -6.56 -2.37 -17.00
C LYS A 205 -5.79 -3.27 -17.96
N GLU A 206 -5.29 -2.67 -19.04
CA GLU A 206 -4.53 -3.28 -20.13
C GLU A 206 -3.17 -3.82 -19.67
N LEU A 207 -2.71 -3.43 -18.47
CA LEU A 207 -1.54 -4.03 -17.84
C LEU A 207 -1.78 -5.45 -17.34
N PHE A 208 -3.05 -5.84 -17.19
CA PHE A 208 -3.46 -7.02 -16.44
C PHE A 208 -4.23 -7.99 -17.34
N ASP A 209 -3.91 -9.28 -17.24
CA ASP A 209 -4.57 -10.37 -17.96
C ASP A 209 -5.53 -11.18 -17.09
N ILE A 210 -5.56 -10.93 -15.78
CA ILE A 210 -6.42 -11.64 -14.80
C ILE A 210 -7.33 -10.66 -14.05
N ILE A 211 -6.81 -9.49 -13.66
CA ILE A 211 -7.53 -8.57 -12.76
C ILE A 211 -8.22 -7.42 -13.49
N GLY A 212 -8.49 -7.55 -14.79
CA GLY A 212 -9.17 -6.52 -15.59
C GLY A 212 -10.61 -6.24 -15.17
N HIS A 213 -11.23 -7.13 -14.38
CA HIS A 213 -12.63 -7.03 -13.93
C HIS A 213 -12.85 -7.13 -12.43
N SER A 214 -11.96 -7.82 -11.71
CA SER A 214 -12.07 -8.03 -10.26
C SER A 214 -10.81 -8.72 -9.74
N VAL A 215 -10.64 -8.76 -8.43
CA VAL A 215 -9.63 -9.55 -7.75
C VAL A 215 -10.27 -10.61 -6.84
N ASN A 216 -9.55 -11.70 -6.58
CA ASN A 216 -9.99 -12.74 -5.63
C ASN A 216 -9.33 -12.64 -4.25
N MET A 217 -8.37 -11.73 -4.11
CA MET A 217 -7.63 -11.49 -2.88
C MET A 217 -7.40 -9.99 -2.68
N VAL A 218 -7.68 -9.53 -1.47
CA VAL A 218 -7.35 -8.19 -0.98
C VAL A 218 -6.83 -8.27 0.45
N GLY A 219 -6.07 -7.28 0.89
CA GLY A 219 -5.61 -7.26 2.27
C GLY A 219 -4.73 -6.07 2.61
N VAL A 220 -4.16 -6.14 3.80
CA VAL A 220 -3.24 -5.14 4.35
C VAL A 220 -2.18 -5.83 5.20
N THR A 221 -0.92 -5.50 4.93
CA THR A 221 0.24 -6.16 5.55
C THR A 221 1.36 -5.17 5.85
N GLY A 222 2.07 -5.40 6.95
CA GLY A 222 3.47 -5.04 7.05
C GLY A 222 4.34 -6.12 6.41
N ALA A 223 5.39 -5.72 5.71
CA ALA A 223 6.32 -6.66 5.09
C ALA A 223 7.73 -6.10 5.06
N VAL A 224 8.70 -7.01 4.98
CA VAL A 224 10.12 -6.70 4.92
C VAL A 224 10.82 -7.56 3.88
N GLN A 225 11.94 -7.03 3.42
CA GLN A 225 12.92 -7.75 2.64
C GLN A 225 14.25 -7.75 3.39
N ALA A 226 14.75 -8.95 3.69
CA ALA A 226 16.05 -9.18 4.30
C ALA A 226 17.19 -8.87 3.33
N SER A 227 18.37 -8.61 3.90
CA SER A 227 19.61 -8.51 3.14
C SER A 227 19.96 -9.86 2.49
N PRO A 228 20.82 -9.87 1.46
CA PRO A 228 21.38 -11.11 0.92
C PRO A 228 22.09 -11.98 1.96
N SER A 229 22.53 -11.40 3.07
CA SER A 229 23.14 -12.13 4.20
C SER A 229 22.11 -12.69 5.20
N GLY A 230 20.82 -12.62 4.90
CA GLY A 230 19.75 -13.14 5.75
C GLY A 230 19.43 -12.29 6.98
N ILE A 231 19.89 -11.04 7.04
CA ILE A 231 19.53 -10.13 8.14
C ILE A 231 18.23 -9.43 7.74
N SER A 232 17.17 -9.67 8.50
CA SER A 232 15.89 -8.98 8.27
C SER A 232 15.83 -7.63 8.99
N PRO A 233 15.32 -6.57 8.34
CA PRO A 233 15.20 -5.24 8.94
C PRO A 233 14.03 -5.16 9.94
N PRO A 234 13.92 -4.08 10.72
CA PRO A 234 12.73 -3.83 11.52
C PRO A 234 11.47 -3.68 10.65
N MET A 235 10.33 -4.17 11.16
CA MET A 235 9.01 -4.04 10.54
C MET A 235 8.11 -3.10 11.37
N GLY A 236 7.25 -2.33 10.70
CA GLY A 236 6.28 -1.46 11.37
C GLY A 236 7.00 -0.31 12.05
N ASN A 237 7.06 -0.31 13.38
CA ASN A 237 7.81 0.66 14.17
C ASN A 237 9.09 0.07 14.79
N GLY A 238 9.48 -1.16 14.40
CA GLY A 238 10.65 -1.86 14.94
C GLY A 238 10.42 -2.56 16.28
N HIS A 239 9.20 -2.55 16.82
CA HIS A 239 8.85 -3.20 18.07
C HIS A 239 7.78 -4.28 17.87
N LEU A 240 7.81 -5.30 18.72
CA LEU A 240 6.74 -6.29 18.77
C LEU A 240 5.45 -5.64 19.33
N PRO A 241 4.26 -6.04 18.84
CA PRO A 241 3.00 -5.51 19.34
C PRO A 241 2.82 -5.67 20.85
N THR A 242 2.46 -4.59 21.54
CA THR A 242 2.27 -4.60 23.00
C THR A 242 0.79 -4.54 23.40
N LYS A 243 0.49 -4.52 24.71
CA LYS A 243 -0.87 -4.27 25.20
C LYS A 243 -1.29 -2.80 25.02
N ASN A 244 -0.33 -1.89 24.90
CA ASN A 244 -0.57 -0.48 24.62
C ASN A 244 -0.46 -0.28 23.10
N GLU A 245 -1.60 -0.29 22.41
CA GLU A 245 -1.63 -0.27 20.93
C GLU A 245 -1.03 1.00 20.33
N ASP A 246 -1.02 2.10 21.10
CA ASP A 246 -0.43 3.36 20.65
C ASP A 246 1.11 3.33 20.56
N GLU A 247 1.76 2.40 21.27
CA GLU A 247 3.19 2.12 21.18
C GLU A 247 3.55 1.15 20.04
N SER A 248 2.56 0.64 19.30
CA SER A 248 2.76 -0.33 18.23
C SER A 248 2.43 0.28 16.86
N ALA A 249 3.07 -0.23 15.79
CA ALA A 249 2.54 0.02 14.46
C ALA A 249 1.18 -0.67 14.30
N ARG A 250 0.24 0.02 13.68
CA ARG A 250 -1.17 -0.38 13.69
C ARG A 250 -1.92 -0.01 12.42
N VAL A 251 -2.94 -0.81 12.16
CA VAL A 251 -3.86 -0.65 11.04
C VAL A 251 -5.27 -0.44 11.59
N ARG A 252 -6.03 0.46 10.96
CA ARG A 252 -7.44 0.77 11.24
C ARG A 252 -8.24 0.71 9.94
N HIS A 253 -9.55 0.55 10.05
CA HIS A 253 -10.50 0.75 8.96
C HIS A 253 -10.17 0.01 7.66
N LEU A 254 -10.04 -1.32 7.72
CA LEU A 254 -9.96 -2.12 6.49
C LEU A 254 -11.34 -2.19 5.83
N VAL A 255 -11.49 -1.47 4.73
CA VAL A 255 -12.69 -1.43 3.91
C VAL A 255 -12.44 -2.21 2.64
N ILE A 256 -13.29 -3.20 2.34
CA ILE A 256 -13.28 -3.95 1.07
C ILE A 256 -14.45 -3.51 0.21
N VAL A 257 -14.21 -3.34 -1.09
CA VAL A 257 -15.25 -3.08 -2.08
C VAL A 257 -15.72 -4.42 -2.66
N ASN A 258 -16.98 -4.76 -2.42
CA ASN A 258 -17.57 -6.02 -2.87
C ASN A 258 -18.01 -5.98 -4.34
N SER A 259 -18.55 -7.11 -4.83
CA SER A 259 -19.10 -7.29 -6.19
C SER A 259 -20.20 -6.32 -6.61
N LYS A 260 -20.82 -5.58 -5.67
CA LYS A 260 -21.82 -4.54 -5.93
C LYS A 260 -21.22 -3.13 -5.86
N PHE A 261 -19.89 -3.00 -5.91
CA PHE A 261 -19.14 -1.76 -5.75
C PHE A 261 -19.45 -1.02 -4.44
N LYS A 262 -19.81 -1.76 -3.38
CA LYS A 262 -20.07 -1.18 -2.05
C LYS A 262 -18.92 -1.48 -1.11
N GLY A 263 -18.43 -0.45 -0.42
CA GLY A 263 -17.47 -0.58 0.66
C GLY A 263 -18.10 -1.22 1.90
N LYS A 264 -17.41 -2.19 2.49
CA LYS A 264 -17.76 -2.83 3.77
C LYS A 264 -16.51 -2.89 4.64
N GLU A 265 -16.60 -2.38 5.86
CA GLU A 265 -15.56 -2.57 6.87
C GLU A 265 -15.63 -3.99 7.43
N LEU A 266 -14.49 -4.66 7.55
CA LEU A 266 -14.43 -6.02 8.07
C LEU A 266 -13.82 -6.06 9.47
N ASP A 267 -14.38 -6.95 10.31
CA ASP A 267 -13.75 -7.35 11.57
C ASP A 267 -12.64 -8.36 11.28
N ILE A 268 -11.54 -8.29 12.04
CA ILE A 268 -10.41 -9.19 11.93
C ILE A 268 -10.78 -10.66 12.09
N SER A 269 -11.86 -10.99 12.81
CA SER A 269 -12.35 -12.36 12.97
C SER A 269 -12.79 -13.01 11.65
N ASN A 270 -13.03 -12.22 10.60
CA ASN A 270 -13.45 -12.71 9.28
C ASN A 270 -12.27 -12.78 8.30
N LEU A 271 -11.05 -12.48 8.74
CA LEU A 271 -9.87 -12.37 7.87
C LEU A 271 -8.88 -13.48 8.18
N ASP A 272 -8.17 -13.93 7.15
CA ASP A 272 -7.01 -14.79 7.30
C ASP A 272 -5.85 -13.97 7.86
N LYS A 273 -5.19 -14.49 8.90
CA LYS A 273 -3.98 -13.87 9.47
C LYS A 273 -2.75 -14.38 8.76
N LEU A 274 -1.85 -13.46 8.40
CA LEU A 274 -0.57 -13.73 7.76
C LEU A 274 0.54 -13.40 8.76
N LEU A 275 1.30 -14.40 9.20
CA LEU A 275 2.49 -14.24 10.03
C LEU A 275 3.44 -15.42 9.79
N ASP A 276 4.47 -15.20 8.99
CA ASP A 276 5.40 -16.25 8.57
C ASP A 276 6.61 -16.43 9.51
N SER A 277 7.07 -15.36 10.17
CA SER A 277 8.19 -15.40 11.11
C SER A 277 7.82 -14.82 12.47
N ASN A 278 7.14 -15.64 13.28
CA ASN A 278 6.74 -15.29 14.66
C ASN A 278 7.93 -15.12 15.64
N LYS A 279 9.15 -15.51 15.23
CA LYS A 279 10.39 -15.30 15.99
C LYS A 279 10.85 -13.85 15.94
N CYS A 280 10.64 -13.20 14.80
CA CYS A 280 11.13 -11.84 14.54
C CYS A 280 10.02 -10.79 14.55
N TYR A 281 8.81 -11.19 14.19
CA TYR A 281 7.67 -10.29 14.03
C TYR A 281 6.47 -10.81 14.81
N GLY A 282 5.58 -9.88 15.15
CA GLY A 282 4.33 -10.16 15.82
C GLY A 282 3.15 -9.57 15.06
N LEU A 283 2.01 -10.21 15.24
CA LEU A 283 0.70 -9.75 14.80
C LEU A 283 -0.26 -9.94 15.97
N ARG A 284 -1.00 -8.89 16.34
CA ARG A 284 -1.94 -8.93 17.45
C ARG A 284 -3.23 -8.21 17.11
N ASP A 285 -4.33 -8.87 17.38
CA ASP A 285 -5.68 -8.35 17.16
C ASP A 285 -5.89 -7.05 17.94
N GLY A 286 -6.57 -6.11 17.28
CA GLY A 286 -6.94 -4.87 17.92
C GLY A 286 -7.95 -5.08 19.05
N LYS A 287 -7.94 -4.18 20.03
CA LYS A 287 -8.94 -4.17 21.10
C LYS A 287 -10.32 -3.92 20.51
N LYS A 288 -11.29 -4.72 20.96
CA LYS A 288 -12.70 -4.54 20.60
C LYS A 288 -13.15 -3.12 20.95
N ARG A 289 -13.92 -2.53 20.04
CA ARG A 289 -14.50 -1.19 20.18
C ARG A 289 -15.27 -1.08 21.49
N PHE A 290 -14.77 -0.28 22.42
CA PHE A 290 -15.46 0.07 23.67
C PHE A 290 -15.55 1.61 23.72
N PHE A 291 -16.77 2.14 23.66
CA PHE A 291 -17.08 3.59 23.62
C PHE A 291 -16.55 4.36 22.38
N LEU A 292 -16.52 5.70 22.46
CA LEU A 292 -16.14 6.69 21.42
C LEU A 292 -14.70 6.58 20.87
N VAL A 293 -13.96 5.52 21.20
CA VAL A 293 -12.56 5.34 20.78
C VAL A 293 -12.50 4.53 19.48
N GLU A 294 -11.75 5.02 18.49
CA GLU A 294 -11.44 4.26 17.28
C GLU A 294 -10.67 2.99 17.64
N SER A 295 -11.18 1.83 17.22
CA SER A 295 -10.52 0.54 17.42
C SER A 295 -9.52 0.27 16.32
N ASN A 296 -8.36 -0.28 16.69
CA ASN A 296 -7.44 -0.86 15.73
C ASN A 296 -8.01 -2.17 15.17
N LEU A 297 -7.70 -2.48 13.92
CA LEU A 297 -7.95 -3.80 13.33
C LEU A 297 -6.92 -4.79 13.87
N PHE A 298 -5.64 -4.41 13.77
CA PHE A 298 -4.52 -5.12 14.39
C PHE A 298 -3.33 -4.18 14.61
N THR A 299 -2.40 -4.67 15.43
CA THR A 299 -1.06 -4.14 15.63
C THR A 299 -0.05 -5.15 15.11
N TYR A 300 1.06 -4.69 14.55
CA TYR A 300 2.09 -5.52 13.92
C TYR A 300 3.47 -4.89 14.08
N GLY A 301 4.53 -5.68 13.85
CA GLY A 301 5.90 -5.18 13.81
C GLY A 301 6.89 -6.12 14.48
N GLY A 302 8.14 -5.68 14.56
CA GLY A 302 9.21 -6.41 15.24
C GLY A 302 10.59 -5.89 14.86
N PRO A 303 11.62 -6.22 15.64
CA PRO A 303 12.97 -5.69 15.44
C PRO A 303 13.70 -6.29 14.25
N GLY A 304 13.23 -7.42 13.71
CA GLY A 304 13.99 -8.20 12.71
C GLY A 304 15.17 -8.95 13.34
N GLY A 305 16.16 -9.31 12.53
CA GLY A 305 17.35 -10.04 12.99
C GLY A 305 17.83 -11.14 12.03
N LYS A 306 18.77 -11.96 12.54
CA LYS A 306 19.45 -13.04 11.79
C LYS A 306 18.72 -14.39 11.77
N SER A 307 17.64 -14.53 12.56
CA SER A 307 16.96 -15.80 12.77
C SER A 307 15.46 -15.68 12.49
N CYS A 308 15.17 -14.90 11.46
CA CYS A 308 13.88 -14.87 10.79
C CYS A 308 13.92 -15.93 9.67
#